data_AF-A0A963IM44-F1
#
_entry.id   AF-A0A963IM44-F1
#
_cell.length_a   1.000
_cell.length_b   1.000
_cell.length_c   1.000
_cell.angle_alpha   90.00
_cell.angle_beta   90.00
_cell.angle_gamma   90.00
#
_symmetry.space_group_name_H-M   'P 1'
#
loop_
_entity.id
_entity.type
_entity.pdbx_description
1 polymer ?
#
loop_
_entity_poly.entity_id
_entity_poly.type
_entity_poly.pdbx_seq_one_letter_code
_entity_poly.pdbx_strand_id
1 'polypeptide(L)' 'MHRPPPGEYVTFSTADEPCQAFIPAALPPQPPLAWTPALRRRFDDALVALGRLDAITALLPNATLLLYSFVRKEAVL' A
#
# COMPACT_ATOMS: atom_id res chain seq x y z
N MET A 1 9.03 4.88 -17.51
CA MET A 1 7.68 5.31 -17.12
C MET A 1 7.82 6.53 -16.23
N HIS A 2 7.31 7.69 -16.62
CA HIS A 2 7.36 8.90 -15.81
C HIS A 2 6.04 9.05 -15.08
N ARG A 3 6.00 8.68 -13.78
CA ARG A 3 4.80 8.84 -12.96
C ARG A 3 4.82 10.27 -12.38
N PRO A 4 3.76 11.09 -12.57
CA PRO A 4 3.67 12.37 -11.88
C PRO A 4 3.68 12.15 -10.36
N PRO A 5 4.20 13.10 -9.57
CA PRO A 5 4.19 13.01 -8.11
C PRO A 5 2.75 12.80 -7.60
N PRO A 6 2.54 11.98 -6.55
CA PRO A 6 1.19 11.59 -6.09
C PRO A 6 0.52 12.68 -5.25
N GLY A 7 0.74 13.95 -5.58
CA GLY A 7 0.36 15.11 -4.79
C GLY A 7 1.17 16.34 -5.17
N GLU A 8 0.94 17.43 -4.46
CA GLU A 8 1.54 18.74 -4.71
C GLU A 8 2.11 19.33 -3.42
N TYR A 9 3.17 20.14 -3.55
CA TYR A 9 3.66 20.93 -2.44
C TYR A 9 2.95 22.29 -2.44
N VAL A 10 2.37 22.66 -1.30
CA VAL A 10 1.77 23.97 -1.10
C VAL A 10 2.62 24.74 -0.11
N THR A 11 3.06 25.94 -0.51
CA THR A 11 3.73 26.87 0.38
C THR A 11 2.68 27.61 1.18
N PHE A 12 2.81 27.59 2.50
CA PHE A 12 2.00 28.37 3.43
C PHE A 12 2.92 29.04 4.44
N SER A 13 2.44 30.08 5.13
CA SER A 13 3.19 30.73 6.18
C SER A 13 2.42 30.71 7.49
N THR A 14 3.12 30.34 8.56
CA THR A 14 2.67 30.51 9.93
C THR A 14 3.70 31.43 10.60
N ALA A 15 3.25 32.56 11.15
CA ALA A 15 4.12 33.53 11.84
C ALA A 15 5.34 33.98 11.01
N ASP A 16 5.12 34.39 9.75
CA ASP A 16 6.12 34.93 8.81
C ASP A 16 7.25 33.98 8.37
N GLU A 17 7.21 32.70 8.75
CA GLU A 17 8.12 31.68 8.21
C GLU A 17 7.44 30.90 7.06
N PRO A 18 8.06 30.80 5.86
CA PRO A 18 7.51 30.01 4.77
C PRO A 18 7.79 28.51 4.98
N CYS A 19 6.72 27.71 5.00
CA CYS A 19 6.75 26.25 5.11
C CYS A 19 6.17 25.60 3.84
N GLN A 20 6.67 24.42 3.49
CA GLN A 20 6.10 23.59 2.40
C GLN A 20 5.43 22.36 2.99
N ALA A 21 4.14 22.18 2.71
CA ALA A 21 3.41 20.96 3.03
C ALA A 21 3.16 20.14 1.76
N PHE A 22 3.37 18.83 1.82
CA PHE A 22 2.95 17.92 0.76
C PHE A 22 1.47 17.55 0.96
N ILE A 23 0.65 17.87 -0.02
CA ILE A 23 -0.77 17.50 -0.08
C ILE A 23 -0.90 16.33 -1.07
N PRO A 24 -1.23 15.12 -0.61
CA PRO A 24 -1.42 13.97 -1.50
C PRO A 24 -2.65 14.17 -2.39
N ALA A 25 -2.61 13.61 -3.59
CA ALA A 25 -3.76 13.57 -4.49
C ALA A 25 -4.91 12.81 -3.81
N ALA A 26 -6.12 13.38 -3.89
CA ALA A 26 -7.30 12.79 -3.28
C ALA A 26 -7.64 11.43 -3.90
N LEU A 27 -8.15 10.51 -3.07
CA LEU A 27 -8.70 9.23 -3.52
C LEU A 27 -10.22 9.34 -3.68
N PRO A 28 -10.81 8.72 -4.72
CA PRO A 28 -10.17 7.88 -5.74
C PRO A 28 -9.43 8.70 -6.81
N PRO A 29 -8.40 8.12 -7.48
CA PRO A 29 -7.68 8.80 -8.54
C PRO A 29 -8.59 9.12 -9.74
N GLN A 30 -8.30 10.21 -10.42
CA GLN A 30 -8.98 10.65 -11.64
C GLN A 30 -7.97 10.75 -12.80
N PRO A 31 -8.18 10.05 -13.93
CA PRO A 31 -9.25 9.08 -14.17
C PRO A 31 -9.09 7.83 -13.27
N PRO A 32 -10.17 7.05 -13.06
CA PRO A 32 -10.12 5.83 -12.26
C PRO A 32 -9.08 4.82 -12.77
N LEU A 33 -8.65 3.93 -11.88
CA LEU A 33 -7.71 2.86 -12.21
C LEU A 33 -8.22 1.99 -13.37
N ALA A 34 -7.44 1.92 -14.44
CA ALA A 34 -7.74 1.07 -15.59
C ALA A 34 -7.44 -0.41 -15.27
N TRP A 35 -8.49 -1.23 -15.20
CA TRP A 35 -8.39 -2.68 -15.00
C TRP A 35 -8.00 -3.39 -16.30
N THR A 36 -6.73 -3.26 -16.68
CA THR A 36 -6.18 -4.00 -17.82
C THR A 36 -6.24 -5.51 -17.57
N PRO A 37 -6.32 -6.36 -18.62
CA PRO A 37 -6.30 -7.81 -18.45
C PRO A 37 -5.08 -8.32 -17.67
N ALA A 38 -3.91 -7.70 -17.89
CA ALA A 38 -2.69 -8.04 -17.17
C ALA A 38 -2.76 -7.69 -15.67
N LEU A 39 -3.32 -6.51 -15.34
CA LEU A 39 -3.52 -6.11 -13.94
C LEU A 39 -4.55 -7.01 -13.26
N ARG A 40 -5.65 -7.32 -13.95
CA ARG A 40 -6.69 -8.19 -13.42
C ARG A 40 -6.16 -9.58 -13.11
N ARG A 41 -5.38 -10.17 -14.03
CA ARG A 41 -4.73 -11.47 -13.80
C ARG A 41 -3.82 -11.45 -12.57
N ARG A 42 -2.96 -10.43 -12.44
CA ARG A 42 -2.08 -10.31 -11.26
C ARG A 42 -2.87 -10.14 -9.96
N PHE A 43 -4.00 -9.43 -10.01
CA PHE A 43 -4.89 -9.27 -8.88
C PHE A 43 -5.54 -10.59 -8.48
N ASP A 44 -6.05 -11.36 -9.44
CA ASP A 44 -6.64 -12.67 -9.20
C ASP A 44 -5.60 -13.67 -8.66
N ASP A 45 -4.38 -13.68 -9.22
CA ASP A 45 -3.26 -14.49 -8.73
C ASP A 45 -2.91 -14.15 -7.27
N ALA A 46 -2.89 -12.86 -6.93
CA ALA A 46 -2.66 -12.39 -5.57
C ALA A 46 -3.78 -12.83 -4.61
N LEU A 47 -5.05 -12.75 -5.03
CA LEU A 47 -6.18 -13.24 -4.24
C LEU A 47 -6.08 -14.74 -3.96
N VAL A 48 -5.69 -15.55 -4.95
CA VAL A 48 -5.46 -16.99 -4.75
C VAL A 48 -4.33 -17.24 -3.76
N ALA A 49 -3.24 -16.49 -3.85
CA ALA A 49 -2.12 -16.62 -2.91
C ALA A 49 -2.54 -16.26 -1.48
N LEU A 50 -3.34 -15.20 -1.30
CA LEU A 50 -3.90 -14.82 0.00
C LEU A 50 -4.83 -15.92 0.55
N GLY A 51 -5.72 -16.48 -0.27
CA GLY A 51 -6.59 -17.58 0.16
C GLY A 51 -5.83 -18.83 0.60
N ARG A 52 -4.71 -19.15 -0.08
CA ARG A 52 -3.82 -20.25 0.34
C ARG A 52 -3.15 -19.97 1.68
N LEU A 53 -2.68 -18.73 1.89
CA LEU A 53 -2.10 -18.32 3.16
C LEU A 53 -3.13 -18.48 4.29
N ASP A 54 -4.34 -17.94 4.09
CA ASP A 54 -5.45 -18.03 5.06
C ASP A 54 -5.76 -19.49 5.42
N ALA A 55 -5.91 -20.36 4.42
CA ALA A 55 -6.15 -21.78 4.64
C ALA A 55 -5.05 -22.48 5.45
N ILE A 56 -3.78 -22.14 5.19
CA ILE A 56 -2.66 -22.72 5.95
C ILE A 56 -2.66 -22.20 7.38
N THR A 57 -3.06 -20.94 7.64
CA THR A 57 -3.09 -20.40 9.00
C THR A 57 -4.06 -21.14 9.92
N ALA A 58 -5.15 -21.69 9.40
CA ALA A 58 -6.08 -22.54 10.15
C ALA A 58 -5.46 -23.87 10.62
N LEU A 59 -4.40 -24.32 9.96
CA LEU A 59 -3.68 -25.57 10.29
C LEU A 59 -2.41 -25.31 11.13
N LEU A 60 -2.10 -24.05 11.43
CA LEU A 60 -0.90 -23.73 12.19
C LEU A 60 -1.08 -24.15 13.66
N PRO A 61 -0.10 -24.83 14.26
CA PRO A 61 -0.15 -25.18 15.67
C PRO A 61 -0.06 -23.95 16.58
N ASN A 62 0.57 -22.86 16.10
CA ASN A 62 0.67 -21.59 16.81
C ASN A 62 0.88 -20.41 15.83
N ALA A 63 -0.17 -19.65 15.55
CA ALA A 63 -0.12 -18.50 14.64
C ALA A 63 0.74 -17.34 15.17
N THR A 64 0.88 -17.20 16.50
CA THR A 64 1.62 -16.10 17.14
C THR A 64 3.11 -16.12 16.79
N LEU A 65 3.71 -17.33 16.65
CA LEU A 65 5.12 -17.46 16.26
C LEU A 65 5.35 -16.96 14.83
N LEU A 66 4.44 -17.29 13.91
CA LEU A 66 4.50 -16.82 12.52
C LEU A 66 4.35 -15.29 12.47
N LEU A 67 3.37 -14.74 13.18
CA LEU A 67 3.17 -13.28 13.26
C LEU A 67 4.41 -12.58 13.82
N TYR A 68 5.01 -13.09 14.89
CA TYR A 68 6.23 -12.53 15.46
C TYR A 68 7.38 -12.48 14.44
N SER A 69 7.60 -13.58 13.72
CA SER A 69 8.64 -13.62 12.67
C SER A 69 8.40 -12.62 11.54
N PHE A 70 7.16 -12.48 11.07
CA PHE A 70 6.82 -11.54 9.99
C PHE A 70 6.84 -10.08 10.43
N VAL A 71 6.30 -9.76 11.61
CA VAL A 71 6.36 -8.40 12.17
C VAL A 71 7.81 -7.96 12.34
N ARG A 72 8.67 -8.82 12.89
CA ARG A 72 10.10 -8.52 12.99
C ARG A 72 10.76 -8.32 11.63
N LYS A 73 10.34 -9.06 10.60
CA LYS A 73 10.90 -8.93 9.25
C LYS A 73 10.48 -7.62 8.57
N GLU A 74 9.22 -7.21 8.67
CA GLU A 74 8.66 -6.09 7.91
C GLU A 74 8.68 -4.75 8.67
N ALA A 75 8.67 -4.75 10.01
CA ALA A 75 8.61 -3.53 10.82
C ALA A 75 9.98 -3.04 11.33
N VAL A 76 11.05 -3.82 11.12
CA VAL A 76 12.42 -3.47 11.59
C VAL A 76 13.28 -2.89 10.46
N LEU A 77 12.68 -2.54 9.32
CA LEU A 77 13.35 -1.82 8.22
C LEU A 77 12.99 -0.33 8.25
#